data_AF-A0A529FMV2-F1
#
_entry.id   AF-A0A529FMV2-F1
#
_cell.length_a   1.000
_cell.length_b   1.000
_cell.length_c   1.000
_cell.angle_alpha   90.00
_cell.angle_beta   90.00
_cell.angle_gamma   90.00
#
_symmetry.space_group_name_H-M   'P 1'
#
loop_
_entity.id
_entity.type
_entity.pdbx_description
1 polymer ?
#
loop_
_entity_poly.entity_id
_entity_poly.type
_entity_poly.pdbx_seq_one_letter_code
_entity_poly.pdbx_strand_id
1 'polypeptide(L)'
;RSIISDKAIIAMLSLAAMIPMASGRIDLTVGYGIVLWHILAISLQTAFGIPWPIAVLIVILLGVLTGFINGWLVEVARIDSFIATLGTGTVLYALAMWYTGGRQ
;
A
#
# COMPACT_ATOMS: atom_id res chain seq x y z
N ARG A 1 19.08 19.69 -4.59
CA ARG A 1 18.80 18.41 -5.30
C ARG A 1 18.33 17.31 -4.34
N SER A 2 18.99 17.06 -3.21
CA SER A 2 18.53 16.05 -2.22
C SER A 2 17.16 16.38 -1.58
N ILE A 3 16.88 17.64 -1.23
CA ILE A 3 15.58 18.02 -0.62
C ILE A 3 14.38 17.65 -1.54
N ILE A 4 14.51 17.86 -2.85
CA ILE A 4 13.44 17.55 -3.79
C ILE A 4 13.25 16.02 -3.91
N SER A 5 14.33 15.24 -3.94
CA SER A 5 14.23 13.77 -4.03
C SER A 5 13.70 13.13 -2.75
N ASP A 6 14.13 13.58 -1.57
CA ASP A 6 13.68 13.01 -0.29
C ASP A 6 12.25 13.42 0.06
N LYS A 7 11.83 14.63 -0.34
CA LYS A 7 10.46 15.12 -0.12
C LYS A 7 9.48 14.71 -1.22
N ALA A 8 9.95 14.28 -2.40
CA ALA A 8 9.09 13.85 -3.50
C ALA A 8 8.20 12.67 -3.10
N ILE A 9 8.75 11.68 -2.38
CA ILE A 9 7.98 10.50 -1.95
C ILE A 9 6.83 10.91 -1.04
N ILE A 10 7.12 11.70 -0.01
CA ILE A 10 6.09 12.19 0.93
C ILE A 10 5.07 13.06 0.21
N ALA A 11 5.49 13.92 -0.72
CA ALA A 11 4.59 14.77 -1.51
C ALA A 11 3.67 13.95 -2.44
N MET A 12 4.18 12.90 -3.08
CA MET A 12 3.34 12.01 -3.90
C MET A 12 2.33 11.25 -3.03
N LEU A 13 2.74 10.76 -1.87
CA LEU A 13 1.87 10.06 -0.93
C LEU A 13 0.79 10.96 -0.36
N SER A 14 1.12 12.22 -0.02
CA SER A 14 0.13 13.17 0.47
C SER A 14 -0.90 13.53 -0.60
N LEU A 15 -0.48 13.64 -1.87
CA LEU A 15 -1.41 13.82 -3.01
C LEU A 15 -2.31 12.59 -3.20
N ALA A 16 -1.77 11.37 -3.08
CA ALA A 16 -2.56 10.15 -3.16
C ALA A 16 -3.60 10.05 -2.04
N ALA A 17 -3.22 10.37 -0.80
CA ALA A 17 -4.12 10.36 0.35
C ALA A 17 -5.17 11.49 0.32
N MET A 18 -4.92 12.56 -0.42
CA MET A 18 -5.88 13.68 -0.57
C MET A 18 -7.18 13.23 -1.26
N ILE A 19 -7.11 12.32 -2.23
CA ILE A 19 -8.28 11.85 -2.99
C ILE A 19 -9.35 11.23 -2.07
N PRO A 20 -9.04 10.21 -1.24
CA PRO A 20 -10.02 9.66 -0.31
C PRO A 20 -10.43 10.69 0.75
N MET A 21 -9.51 11.51 1.24
CA MET A 21 -9.84 12.57 2.22
C MET A 21 -10.85 13.58 1.68
N ALA A 22 -10.75 13.96 0.41
CA ALA A 22 -11.71 14.85 -0.26
C ALA A 22 -13.11 14.23 -0.36
N SER A 23 -13.21 12.89 -0.36
CA SER A 23 -14.49 12.17 -0.30
C SER A 23 -15.07 12.06 1.11
N GLY A 24 -14.44 12.69 2.12
CA GLY A 24 -14.83 12.59 3.52
C GLY A 24 -14.45 11.27 4.19
N ARG A 25 -13.58 10.48 3.54
CA ARG A 25 -13.15 9.16 4.00
C ARG A 25 -11.66 9.19 4.35
N ILE A 26 -11.29 8.68 5.51
CA ILE A 26 -9.87 8.53 5.90
C ILE A 26 -9.38 7.18 5.39
N ASP A 27 -8.27 7.17 4.66
CA ASP A 27 -7.58 5.96 4.19
C ASP A 27 -6.16 5.90 4.74
N LEU A 28 -5.93 4.96 5.66
CA LEU A 28 -4.62 4.74 6.29
C LEU A 28 -3.76 3.71 5.55
N THR A 29 -4.29 3.06 4.51
CA THR A 29 -3.56 2.01 3.79
C THR A 29 -2.36 2.54 3.02
N VAL A 30 -2.30 3.84 2.72
CA VAL A 30 -1.11 4.49 2.15
C VAL A 30 0.10 4.36 3.09
N GLY A 31 -0.10 4.48 4.41
CA GLY A 31 0.99 4.42 5.38
C GLY A 31 1.54 3.00 5.56
N TYR A 32 0.64 2.02 5.73
CA TYR A 32 1.01 0.62 5.90
C TYR A 32 1.47 -0.03 4.59
N GLY A 33 0.88 0.38 3.46
CA GLY A 33 1.13 -0.19 2.14
C GLY A 33 2.55 0.06 1.64
N ILE A 34 3.12 1.24 1.88
CA ILE A 34 4.49 1.59 1.41
C ILE A 34 5.49 0.50 1.78
N VAL A 35 5.45 0.04 3.03
CA VAL A 35 6.41 -0.92 3.57
C VAL A 35 6.22 -2.28 2.89
N LEU A 36 4.98 -2.78 2.84
CA LEU A 36 4.66 -4.04 2.16
C LEU A 36 5.05 -4.00 0.68
N TRP A 37 4.66 -2.96 -0.05
CA TRP A 37 4.89 -2.87 -1.50
C TRP A 37 6.37 -2.79 -1.85
N HIS A 38 7.17 -2.10 -1.04
CA HIS A 38 8.62 -2.09 -1.21
C HIS A 38 9.23 -3.48 -0.96
N ILE A 39 8.84 -4.15 0.13
CA ILE A 39 9.32 -5.50 0.46
C ILE A 39 8.97 -6.47 -0.67
N LEU A 40 7.73 -6.44 -1.16
CA LEU A 40 7.26 -7.31 -2.22
C LEU A 40 8.01 -7.06 -3.53
N ALA A 41 8.19 -5.79 -3.92
CA ALA A 41 8.91 -5.41 -5.12
C ALA A 41 10.37 -5.88 -5.10
N ILE A 42 11.05 -5.72 -3.97
CA ILE A 42 12.44 -6.16 -3.79
C ILE A 42 12.51 -7.68 -3.82
N SER A 43 11.61 -8.36 -3.10
CA SER A 43 11.67 -9.81 -2.98
C SER A 43 11.32 -10.54 -4.28
N LEU A 44 10.38 -10.03 -5.08
CA LEU A 44 10.10 -10.56 -6.41
C LEU A 44 11.35 -10.52 -7.31
N GLN A 45 12.19 -9.50 -7.15
CA GLN A 45 13.43 -9.37 -7.91
C GLN A 45 14.56 -10.26 -7.33
N THR A 46 14.75 -10.26 -6.01
CA THR A 46 15.90 -10.92 -5.37
C THR A 46 15.70 -12.41 -5.12
N ALA A 47 14.50 -12.84 -4.71
CA ALA A 47 14.22 -14.23 -4.38
C ALA A 47 13.74 -15.03 -5.60
N PHE A 48 12.95 -14.41 -6.48
CA PHE A 48 12.36 -15.08 -7.65
C PHE A 48 13.05 -14.75 -8.98
N GLY A 49 14.01 -13.82 -8.99
CA GLY A 49 14.73 -13.42 -10.21
C GLY A 49 13.85 -12.78 -11.28
N ILE A 50 12.67 -12.28 -10.91
CA ILE A 50 11.71 -11.71 -11.86
C ILE A 50 12.23 -10.37 -12.38
N PRO A 51 12.16 -10.10 -13.70
CA PRO A 51 12.52 -8.81 -14.26
C PRO A 51 11.76 -7.65 -13.59
N TRP A 52 12.46 -6.55 -13.30
CA TRP A 52 11.89 -5.39 -12.63
C TRP A 52 10.56 -4.85 -13.23
N PRO A 53 10.31 -4.88 -14.56
CA PRO A 53 9.03 -4.38 -15.10
C PRO A 53 7.85 -5.25 -14.66
N ILE A 54 8.06 -6.57 -14.57
CA ILE A 54 7.02 -7.53 -14.18
C ILE A 54 6.77 -7.42 -12.68
N ALA A 55 7.82 -7.27 -11.87
CA ALA A 55 7.69 -7.06 -10.43
C ALA A 55 6.85 -5.81 -10.12
N VAL A 56 7.10 -4.69 -10.82
CA VAL A 56 6.31 -3.46 -10.68
C VAL A 56 4.85 -3.68 -11.08
N LEU A 57 4.60 -4.38 -12.18
CA LEU A 57 3.23 -4.66 -12.64
C LEU A 57 2.44 -5.47 -11.61
N ILE A 58 3.06 -6.49 -11.01
CA ILE A 58 2.46 -7.32 -9.95
C ILE A 58 2.11 -6.46 -8.73
N VAL A 59 3.04 -5.62 -8.29
CA VAL A 59 2.84 -4.73 -7.13
C VAL A 59 1.68 -3.75 -7.39
N ILE A 60 1.61 -3.16 -8.58
CA ILE A 60 0.50 -2.27 -8.96
C ILE A 60 -0.83 -3.02 -8.95
N LEU A 61 -0.89 -4.22 -9.52
CA LEU A 61 -2.10 -5.05 -9.57
C LEU A 61 -2.60 -5.39 -8.16
N LEU A 62 -1.70 -5.78 -7.26
CA LEU A 62 -2.03 -6.05 -5.87
C LEU A 62 -2.45 -4.77 -5.14
N GLY A 63 -1.81 -3.63 -5.41
CA GLY A 63 -2.21 -2.32 -4.90
C GLY A 63 -3.65 -1.97 -5.30
N VAL A 64 -4.00 -2.12 -6.58
CA VAL A 64 -5.37 -1.91 -7.08
C VAL A 64 -6.35 -2.86 -6.40
N LEU A 65 -5.99 -4.13 -6.24
CA LEU A 65 -6.84 -5.12 -5.57
C LEU A 65 -7.11 -4.73 -4.10
N THR A 66 -6.08 -4.30 -3.36
CA THR A 66 -6.26 -3.84 -1.97
C THR A 66 -7.12 -2.58 -1.88
N GLY A 67 -6.94 -1.62 -2.80
CA GLY A 67 -7.80 -0.44 -2.88
C GLY A 67 -9.24 -0.79 -3.22
N PHE A 68 -9.45 -1.76 -4.11
CA PHE A 68 -10.78 -2.28 -4.44
C PHE A 68 -11.45 -2.95 -3.23
N ILE A 69 -10.72 -3.77 -2.47
CA ILE A 69 -11.23 -4.39 -1.24
C ILE A 69 -11.65 -3.30 -0.23
N ASN A 70 -10.84 -2.25 -0.04
CA ASN A 70 -11.19 -1.14 0.84
C ASN A 70 -12.44 -0.40 0.37
N GLY A 71 -12.52 -0.06 -0.91
CA GLY A 71 -13.70 0.59 -1.48
C GLY A 71 -14.95 -0.27 -1.35
N TRP A 72 -14.82 -1.58 -1.55
CA TRP A 72 -15.91 -2.53 -1.42
C TRP A 72 -16.40 -2.67 0.03
N LEU A 73 -15.49 -2.83 1.00
CA LEU A 73 -15.86 -2.89 2.43
C LEU A 73 -16.58 -1.62 2.89
N VAL A 74 -16.16 -0.48 2.38
CA VAL A 74 -16.71 0.81 2.77
C VAL A 74 -18.07 1.08 2.11
N GLU A 75 -18.21 0.78 0.81
CA GLU A 75 -19.42 1.10 0.06
C GLU A 75 -20.53 0.06 0.24
N VAL A 76 -20.19 -1.24 0.25
CA VAL A 76 -21.18 -2.33 0.32
C VAL A 76 -21.37 -2.84 1.74
N ALA A 77 -20.29 -3.07 2.49
CA ALA A 77 -20.39 -3.56 3.86
C ALA A 77 -20.69 -2.44 4.87
N ARG A 78 -20.75 -1.16 4.42
CA ARG A 78 -21.06 0.03 5.24
C ARG A 78 -20.18 0.16 6.48
N ILE A 79 -18.93 -0.30 6.38
CA ILE A 79 -17.94 -0.15 7.44
C ILE A 79 -17.30 1.23 7.29
N ASP A 80 -17.04 1.92 8.40
CA ASP A 80 -16.30 3.17 8.37
C ASP A 80 -14.93 2.98 7.70
N SER A 81 -14.56 3.92 6.82
CA SER A 81 -13.30 3.82 6.06
C SER A 81 -12.07 3.73 6.95
N PHE A 82 -12.12 4.39 8.11
CA PHE A 82 -11.06 4.30 9.12
C PHE A 82 -10.89 2.87 9.64
N ILE A 83 -12.00 2.20 9.99
CA ILE A 83 -11.97 0.83 10.52
C ILE A 83 -11.56 -0.16 9.43
N ALA A 84 -12.13 -0.02 8.23
CA ALA A 84 -11.80 -0.88 7.09
C ALA A 84 -10.31 -0.80 6.76
N THR A 85 -9.77 0.43 6.65
CA THR A 85 -8.38 0.65 6.25
C THR A 85 -7.37 0.30 7.34
N LEU A 86 -7.72 0.44 8.63
CA LEU A 86 -6.94 -0.13 9.75
C LEU A 86 -6.91 -1.65 9.70
N GLY A 87 -8.07 -2.28 9.48
CA GLY A 87 -8.19 -3.75 9.42
C GLY A 87 -7.37 -4.32 8.26
N THR A 88 -7.54 -3.80 7.05
CA THR A 88 -6.71 -4.22 5.90
C THR A 88 -5.25 -3.88 6.09
N GLY A 89 -4.93 -2.71 6.65
CA GLY A 89 -3.55 -2.30 6.93
C GLY A 89 -2.83 -3.27 7.87
N THR A 90 -3.50 -3.73 8.93
CA THR A 90 -2.95 -4.71 9.86
C THR A 90 -2.79 -6.09 9.24
N VAL A 91 -3.74 -6.55 8.40
CA VAL A 91 -3.61 -7.79 7.63
C VAL A 91 -2.42 -7.73 6.67
N LEU A 92 -2.29 -6.65 5.90
CA LEU A 92 -1.16 -6.43 5.01
C LEU A 92 0.16 -6.40 5.77
N TYR A 93 0.21 -5.69 6.90
CA TYR A 93 1.40 -5.66 7.76
C TYR A 93 1.77 -7.05 8.31
N ALA A 94 0.78 -7.83 8.75
CA ALA A 94 0.99 -9.19 9.22
C ALA A 94 1.51 -10.11 8.11
N LEU A 95 1.02 -9.95 6.87
CA LEU A 95 1.54 -10.68 5.71
C LEU A 95 2.98 -10.28 5.37
N ALA A 96 3.33 -9.00 5.49
CA ALA A 96 4.70 -8.53 5.31
C ALA A 96 5.65 -9.18 6.33
N MET A 97 5.31 -9.11 7.63
CA MET A 97 6.06 -9.73 8.72
C MET A 97 6.15 -11.25 8.56
N TRP A 98 5.01 -11.84 8.16
CA TRP A 98 4.83 -13.13 7.49
C TRP A 98 6.06 -13.56 6.70
N TYR A 99 6.18 -12.83 5.61
CA TYR A 99 7.06 -13.10 4.50
C TYR A 99 8.52 -12.76 4.80
N THR A 100 8.78 -11.71 5.59
CA THR A 100 10.15 -11.28 5.92
C THR A 100 10.75 -11.98 7.14
N GLY A 101 9.98 -12.84 7.82
CA GLY A 101 10.41 -13.43 9.09
C GLY A 101 10.62 -12.38 10.19
N GLY A 102 9.89 -11.28 10.13
CA GLY A 102 9.95 -10.18 11.09
C GLY A 102 11.06 -9.14 10.86
N ARG A 103 11.66 -9.09 9.67
CA ARG A 103 12.65 -8.06 9.29
C ARG A 103 12.02 -7.01 8.38
N GLN A 104 12.14 -5.73 8.73
CA GLN A 104 11.62 -4.58 7.97
C GLN A 104 12.79 -3.83 7.33
#